data_AF-A0ABC8UP86-F1
#
_entry.id   AF-A0ABC8UP86-F1
#
_cell.length_a   1.000
_cell.length_b   1.000
_cell.length_c   1.000
_cell.angle_alpha   90.00
_cell.angle_beta   90.00
_cell.angle_gamma   90.00
#
_symmetry.space_group_name_H-M   'P 1'
#
loop_
_entity.id
_entity.type
_entity.pdbx_description
1 polymer ?
#
loop_
_entity_poly.entity_id
_entity_poly.type
_entity_poly.pdbx_seq_one_letter_code
_entity_poly.pdbx_strand_id
1 'polypeptide(L)' 'MEQVNSKPKLDIRLTDLKLVLGPELRIVYPLILNFAVTGELELNGIAHPKWIKPKGILTFENGDVNLVATQ' A
#
# COMPACT_ATOMS: atom_id res chain seq x y z
N MET A 1 -8.50 18.64 5.19
CA MET A 1 -8.05 17.69 4.16
C MET A 1 -8.01 18.43 2.84
N GLU A 2 -6.81 18.80 2.39
CA GLU A 2 -6.64 19.57 1.16
C GLU A 2 -7.16 18.78 -0.04
N GLN A 3 -8.08 19.39 -0.78
CA GLN A 3 -8.50 18.87 -2.07
C GLN A 3 -7.32 19.08 -3.02
N VAL A 4 -6.56 18.02 -3.26
CA VAL A 4 -5.60 17.94 -4.36
C VAL A 4 -6.40 18.17 -5.65
N ASN A 5 -6.49 19.43 -6.08
CA ASN A 5 -7.10 19.85 -7.34
C ASN A 5 -6.12 19.55 -8.48
N SER A 6 -5.79 18.27 -8.62
CA SER A 6 -4.93 17.79 -9.70
C SER A 6 -5.81 17.34 -10.84
N LYS A 7 -6.39 18.29 -11.58
CA LYS A 7 -6.58 18.02 -13.01
C LYS A 7 -5.16 17.87 -13.56
N PRO A 8 -4.71 16.69 -13.97
CA PRO A 8 -3.37 16.55 -14.51
C PRO A 8 -3.29 17.47 -15.73
N LYS A 9 -2.36 18.42 -15.73
CA LYS A 9 -2.10 19.24 -16.93
C LYS A 9 -1.61 18.38 -18.11
N LEU A 10 -1.11 17.18 -17.81
CA LEU A 10 -0.71 16.11 -18.72
C LEU A 10 -1.35 14.79 -18.27
N ASP A 11 -1.85 13.97 -19.20
CA ASP A 11 -2.28 12.58 -18.92
C ASP A 11 -1.05 11.71 -18.64
N ILE A 12 -0.55 11.75 -17.40
CA ILE A 12 0.58 10.93 -16.95
C ILE A 12 0.04 9.56 -16.58
N ARG A 13 0.56 8.53 -17.25
CA ARG A 13 0.23 7.12 -16.99
C ARG A 13 1.45 6.36 -16.55
N LEU A 14 1.26 5.50 -15.56
CA LEU A 14 2.22 4.50 -15.14
C LEU A 14 1.91 3.20 -15.88
N THR A 15 2.96 2.57 -16.37
CA THR A 15 2.92 1.29 -17.07
C THR A 15 4.05 0.42 -16.53
N ASP A 16 3.66 -0.75 -16.03
CA ASP A 16 4.52 -1.80 -15.47
C ASP A 16 5.49 -1.30 -14.38
N LEU A 17 5.07 -0.26 -13.63
CA LEU A 17 5.86 0.22 -12.50
C LEU A 17 5.77 -0.79 -11.36
N LYS A 18 6.84 -1.56 -11.17
CA LYS A 18 6.95 -2.56 -10.12
C LYS A 18 7.57 -1.98 -8.85
N LEU A 19 6.91 -2.23 -7.73
CA LEU A 19 7.33 -1.88 -6.39
C LEU A 19 7.62 -3.17 -5.62
N VAL A 20 8.85 -3.35 -5.18
CA VAL A 20 9.26 -4.49 -4.36
C VAL A 20 9.33 -4.04 -2.91
N LEU A 21 8.67 -4.78 -2.01
CA LEU A 21 8.50 -4.44 -0.60
C LEU A 21 9.16 -5.51 0.29
N GLY A 22 9.81 -5.08 1.38
CA GLY A 22 10.54 -5.95 2.31
C GLY A 22 12.07 -5.75 2.28
N PRO A 23 12.84 -6.54 3.05
CA PRO A 23 12.40 -7.46 4.11
C PRO A 23 12.07 -6.74 5.44
N GLU A 24 12.47 -5.48 5.59
CA GLU A 24 12.33 -4.72 6.85
C GLU A 24 11.04 -3.90 6.94
N LEU A 25 10.16 -4.02 5.94
CA LEU A 25 8.88 -3.30 5.93
C LEU A 25 7.90 -3.95 6.91
N ARG A 26 7.18 -3.13 7.69
CA ARG A 26 6.14 -3.59 8.60
C ARG A 26 4.81 -2.91 8.33
N ILE A 27 3.74 -3.70 8.33
CA ILE A 27 2.36 -3.20 8.37
C ILE A 27 1.94 -3.15 9.82
N VAL A 28 1.64 -1.93 10.29
CA VAL A 28 1.11 -1.68 11.62
C VAL A 28 -0.32 -1.17 11.48
N TYR A 29 -1.28 -2.00 11.85
CA TYR A 29 -2.66 -1.55 12.03
C TYR A 29 -2.87 -1.29 13.52
N PRO A 30 -3.24 -0.05 13.92
CA PRO A 30 -3.34 0.30 15.33
C PRO A 30 -4.10 -0.75 16.14
N LEU A 31 -3.60 -1.00 17.34
CA LEU A 31 -4.13 -1.92 18.37
C LEU A 31 -4.03 -3.42 18.08
N ILE A 32 -3.93 -3.88 16.83
CA ILE A 32 -4.20 -5.30 16.53
C ILE A 32 -3.14 -5.96 15.67
N LEU A 33 -2.53 -5.30 14.68
CA LEU A 33 -1.62 -5.99 13.74
C LEU A 33 -0.26 -5.32 13.71
N ASN A 34 0.79 -6.13 13.83
CA ASN A 34 2.16 -5.71 13.56
C ASN A 34 2.90 -6.87 12.88
N PHE A 35 3.02 -6.79 11.56
CA PHE A 35 3.59 -7.85 10.74
C PHE A 35 4.70 -7.33 9.84
N ALA A 36 5.78 -8.08 9.73
CA ALA A 36 6.71 -7.94 8.62
C ALA A 36 6.00 -8.33 7.31
N VAL A 37 6.20 -7.51 6.28
CA VAL A 37 5.59 -7.72 4.97
C VAL A 37 6.66 -7.76 3.89
N THR A 38 6.51 -8.70 2.98
CA THR A 38 7.28 -8.77 1.74
C THR A 38 6.33 -8.83 0.55
N GLY A 39 6.83 -8.58 -0.65
CA GLY A 39 6.09 -8.86 -1.86
C GLY A 39 6.29 -7.84 -2.95
N GLU A 40 5.39 -7.88 -3.93
CA GLU A 40 5.51 -7.11 -5.15
C GLU A 40 4.15 -6.51 -5.53
N LEU A 41 4.17 -5.23 -5.90
CA LEU A 41 3.02 -4.49 -6.40
C LEU A 41 3.35 -3.85 -7.74
N GLU A 42 2.43 -3.93 -8.68
CA GLU A 42 2.44 -3.20 -9.92
C GLU A 42 1.48 -2.02 -9.83
N LEU A 43 1.97 -0.84 -10.19
CA LEU A 43 1.19 0.39 -10.27
C LEU A 43 0.96 0.75 -11.73
N ASN A 44 -0.28 0.55 -12.18
CA ASN A 44 -0.69 0.77 -13.56
C ASN A 44 -1.83 1.78 -13.66
N GLY A 45 -1.86 2.54 -14.76
CA GLY A 45 -2.94 3.48 -15.08
C GLY A 45 -2.61 4.94 -14.76
N ILE A 46 -3.62 5.74 -14.46
CA ILE A 46 -3.45 7.20 -14.28
C ILE A 46 -2.65 7.47 -13.01
N ALA A 47 -1.59 8.27 -13.12
CA ALA A 47 -0.73 8.71 -12.02
C ALA A 47 -1.44 9.78 -11.16
N HIS A 48 -2.60 9.45 -10.61
CA HIS A 48 -3.38 10.30 -9.73
C HIS A 48 -3.68 9.54 -8.42
N PRO A 49 -3.46 10.14 -7.23
CA PRO A 49 -3.57 9.44 -5.94
C PRO A 49 -4.90 8.71 -5.70
N LYS A 50 -6.00 9.21 -6.27
CA LYS A 50 -7.34 8.58 -6.15
C LYS A 50 -7.64 7.51 -7.19
N TRP A 51 -6.86 7.43 -8.28
CA TRP A 51 -7.17 6.60 -9.46
C TRP A 51 -6.10 5.56 -9.78
N ILE A 52 -4.89 5.70 -9.23
CA ILE A 52 -3.85 4.69 -9.33
C ILE A 52 -4.35 3.37 -8.71
N LYS A 53 -4.16 2.26 -9.42
CA LYS A 53 -4.62 0.94 -8.98
C LYS A 53 -3.43 0.03 -8.75
N PRO A 54 -3.06 -0.25 -7.49
CA PRO A 54 -2.07 -1.27 -7.19
C PRO A 54 -2.63 -2.65 -7.47
N LYS A 55 -1.79 -3.54 -8.00
CA LYS A 55 -2.09 -4.96 -8.20
C LYS A 55 -0.88 -5.79 -7.80
N GLY A 56 -1.06 -6.87 -7.07
CA GLY A 56 0.05 -7.74 -6.69
C GLY A 56 -0.24 -8.54 -5.45
N ILE A 57 0.81 -9.09 -4.84
CA ILE A 57 0.71 -9.96 -3.67
C ILE A 57 1.63 -9.38 -2.59
N LEU A 58 1.07 -9.25 -1.39
CA LEU A 58 1.83 -8.99 -0.17
C LEU A 58 1.74 -10.22 0.73
N THR A 59 2.90 -10.71 1.13
CA THR A 59 3.05 -11.82 2.07
C THR A 59 3.31 -11.25 3.45
N PHE A 60 2.49 -11.65 4.41
CA PHE A 60 2.67 -11.34 5.82
C PHE A 60 3.51 -12.46 6.40
N GLU A 61 4.79 -12.18 6.67
CA GLU A 61 5.78 -13.21 7.02
C GLU A 61 5.61 -13.64 8.48
N ASN A 62 5.89 -12.71 9.40
CA ASN A 62 5.82 -12.93 10.83
C ASN A 62 5.37 -11.66 11.53
N GLY A 63 4.65 -11.82 12.64
CA GLY A 63 4.09 -10.69 13.37
C GLY A 63 3.29 -11.09 14.58
N ASP A 64 2.68 -10.10 15.20
CA ASP A 64 1.82 -10.25 16.35
C ASP A 64 0.39 -9.78 16.05
N VAL A 65 -0.56 -10.51 16.64
CA VAL A 65 -1.96 -10.11 16.71
C VAL A 65 -2.29 -9.83 18.17
N ASN A 66 -2.56 -8.57 18.48
CA ASN A 66 -2.97 -8.17 19.82
C ASN A 66 -4.49 -8.20 19.90
N LEU A 67 -5.04 -9.25 20.53
CA LEU A 67 -6.47 -9.38 20.76
C LEU A 67 -6.83 -8.66 22.06
N VAL A 68 -7.32 -7.43 21.93
CA VAL A 68 -7.85 -6.67 23.07
C VAL A 68 -9.28 -7.15 23.35
N ALA A 69 -9.47 -7.93 24.40
CA ALA A 69 -10.81 -8.25 24.89
C ALA A 69 -11.31 -7.09 25.77
N THR A 70 -12.38 -6.42 25.34
CA THR A 70 -13.16 -5.55 26.24
C THR A 70 -13.98 -6.45 27.16
N GLN A 71 -13.84 -6.26 28.47
CA GLN A 71 -14.65 -6.96 29.49
C GLN A 71 -16.08 -6.42 29.54
#